data_AF-A0A7C1QH30-F1
#
_entry.id   AF-A0A7C1QH30-F1
#
_cell.length_a   1.000
_cell.length_b   1.000
_cell.length_c   1.000
_cell.angle_alpha   90.00
_cell.angle_beta   90.00
_cell.angle_gamma   90.00
#
_symmetry.space_group_name_H-M   'P 1'
#
loop_
_entity.id
_entity.type
_entity.pdbx_description
1 polymer ?
#
loop_
_entity_poly.entity_id
_entity_poly.type
_entity_poly.pdbx_seq_one_letter_code
_entity_poly.pdbx_strand_id
1 'polypeptide(L)'
;MFSFLKKKVANNTRKISEALKGEVTLDESRLEDLLFDLEISLIESDVALEVVDKIKDDLKNSLLGKTFERGSDLEEIVKSALRDSLKSMFIDADLVETIKAGKRPFVIAFIGVNGTGKTTT
;
A
#
# COMPACT_ATOMS: atom_id res chain seq x y z
N MET A 1 11.65 7.17 -10.11
CA MET A 1 10.97 5.86 -10.08
C MET A 1 9.68 5.98 -9.25
N PHE A 2 8.56 5.42 -9.73
CA PHE A 2 7.22 5.48 -9.12
C PHE A 2 6.57 6.88 -8.99
N SER A 3 6.93 7.86 -9.81
CA SER A 3 6.38 9.23 -9.72
C SER A 3 4.85 9.27 -9.88
N PHE A 4 4.31 8.48 -10.80
CA PHE A 4 2.87 8.43 -11.06
C PHE A 4 2.08 7.87 -9.86
N LEU A 5 2.47 6.69 -9.38
CA LEU A 5 1.86 6.06 -8.21
C LEU A 5 1.97 6.95 -6.97
N LYS A 6 3.15 7.52 -6.69
CA LYS A 6 3.37 8.45 -5.57
C LYS A 6 2.44 9.66 -5.65
N LYS A 7 2.27 10.23 -6.84
CA LYS A 7 1.38 11.38 -7.06
C LYS A 7 -0.09 11.01 -6.83
N LYS A 8 -0.56 9.87 -7.35
CA LYS A 8 -1.93 9.37 -7.16
C LYS A 8 -2.23 9.08 -5.69
N VAL A 9 -1.33 8.38 -5.01
CA VAL A 9 -1.43 8.08 -3.57
C VAL A 9 -1.47 9.37 -2.74
N ALA A 10 -0.56 10.31 -2.98
CA ALA A 10 -0.50 11.57 -2.23
C ALA A 10 -1.78 12.41 -2.40
N ASN A 11 -2.29 12.51 -3.62
CA ASN A 11 -3.52 13.25 -3.92
C ASN A 11 -4.74 12.65 -3.19
N ASN A 12 -4.90 11.33 -3.21
CA ASN A 12 -6.01 10.66 -2.52
C ASN A 12 -5.86 10.73 -1.01
N THR A 13 -4.65 10.58 -0.48
CA THR A 13 -4.39 10.73 0.96
C THR A 13 -4.82 12.12 1.44
N ARG A 14 -4.47 13.17 0.68
CA ARG A 14 -4.89 14.54 1.00
C ARG A 14 -6.42 14.68 0.95
N LYS A 15 -7.08 14.19 -0.10
CA LYS A 15 -8.55 14.23 -0.20
C LYS A 15 -9.23 13.56 0.98
N ILE A 16 -8.77 12.35 1.35
CA ILE A 16 -9.28 11.62 2.51
C ILE A 16 -9.09 12.49 3.76
N SER A 17 -7.87 12.96 4.02
CA SER A 17 -7.58 13.79 5.20
C SER A 17 -8.40 15.08 5.27
N GLU A 18 -8.70 15.73 4.13
CA GLU A 18 -9.55 16.91 4.05
C GLU A 18 -11.01 16.58 4.38
N ALA A 19 -11.52 15.45 3.89
CA ALA A 19 -12.86 14.98 4.22
C ALA A 19 -13.03 14.63 5.70
N LEU A 20 -11.95 14.18 6.37
CA LEU A 20 -11.96 13.87 7.80
C LEU A 20 -11.86 15.12 8.69
N LYS A 21 -11.50 16.29 8.16
CA LYS A 21 -11.37 17.52 8.96
C LYS A 21 -12.73 17.97 9.49
N GLY A 22 -12.88 17.90 10.81
CA GLY A 22 -14.08 18.38 11.52
C GLY A 22 -15.07 17.27 11.88
N GLU A 23 -14.84 16.04 11.42
CA GLU A 23 -15.61 14.87 11.86
C GLU A 23 -15.01 14.30 13.16
N VAL A 24 -15.85 14.13 14.18
CA VAL A 24 -15.46 13.52 15.47
C VAL A 24 -15.49 12.00 15.38
N THR A 25 -16.25 11.44 14.43
CA THR A 25 -16.40 10.01 14.23
C THR A 25 -16.72 9.73 12.77
N LEU A 26 -15.96 8.80 12.18
CA LEU A 26 -16.18 8.29 10.84
C LEU A 26 -17.22 7.17 10.85
N ASP A 27 -18.27 7.33 10.05
CA ASP A 27 -19.15 6.21 9.71
C ASP A 27 -18.58 5.35 8.57
N GLU A 28 -19.03 4.11 8.50
CA GLU A 28 -18.52 3.12 7.55
C GLU A 28 -18.83 3.49 6.09
N SER A 29 -20.06 3.94 5.80
CA SER A 29 -20.48 4.33 4.45
C SER A 29 -19.64 5.47 3.90
N ARG A 30 -19.34 6.46 4.73
CA ARG A 30 -18.56 7.64 4.37
C ARG A 30 -17.12 7.27 4.09
N LEU A 31 -16.55 6.37 4.90
CA LEU A 31 -15.20 5.86 4.67
C LEU A 31 -15.11 5.08 3.36
N GLU A 32 -16.10 4.25 3.06
CA GLU A 32 -16.17 3.47 1.82
C GLU A 32 -16.16 4.39 0.58
N ASP A 33 -16.99 5.44 0.58
CA ASP A 33 -17.04 6.44 -0.49
C ASP A 33 -15.68 7.13 -0.70
N LEU A 34 -14.96 7.45 0.39
CA LEU A 34 -13.64 8.08 0.32
C LEU A 34 -12.56 7.13 -0.21
N LEU A 35 -12.66 5.84 0.11
CA LEU A 35 -11.71 4.82 -0.35
C LEU A 35 -11.94 4.41 -1.80
N PHE A 36 -13.14 4.62 -2.35
CA PHE A 36 -13.44 4.31 -3.75
C PHE A 36 -12.58 5.11 -4.75
N ASP A 37 -12.37 6.41 -4.49
CA ASP A 37 -11.48 7.24 -5.32
C ASP A 37 -10.03 6.73 -5.32
N LEU A 38 -9.57 6.22 -4.17
CA LEU A 38 -8.25 5.61 -4.01
C LEU A 38 -8.18 4.30 -4.79
N GLU A 39 -9.21 3.46 -4.73
CA GLU A 39 -9.31 2.19 -5.45
C GLU A 39 -9.11 2.38 -6.95
N ILE A 40 -9.92 3.24 -7.57
CA ILE A 40 -9.83 3.54 -9.00
C ILE A 40 -8.43 4.07 -9.35
N SER A 41 -7.88 4.95 -8.51
CA SER A 41 -6.55 5.53 -8.74
C SER A 41 -5.41 4.51 -8.69
N LEU A 42 -5.53 3.49 -7.83
CA LEU A 42 -4.53 2.43 -7.70
C LEU A 42 -4.63 1.43 -8.85
N ILE A 43 -5.85 1.06 -9.26
CA ILE A 43 -6.09 0.21 -10.43
C ILE A 43 -5.55 0.87 -11.71
N GLU A 44 -5.81 2.16 -11.91
CA GLU A 44 -5.24 2.95 -13.01
C GLU A 44 -3.69 3.03 -12.98
N SER A 45 -3.08 2.72 -11.83
CA SER A 45 -1.63 2.73 -11.64
C SER A 45 -1.02 1.32 -11.73
N ASP A 46 -1.72 0.38 -12.39
CA ASP A 46 -1.32 -1.02 -12.57
C ASP A 46 -1.13 -1.80 -11.25
N VAL A 47 -1.84 -1.40 -10.20
CA VAL A 47 -1.87 -2.17 -8.94
C VAL A 47 -2.92 -3.27 -9.08
N ALA A 48 -2.52 -4.51 -8.77
CA ALA A 48 -3.42 -5.66 -8.81
C ALA A 48 -4.61 -5.48 -7.86
N LEU A 49 -5.81 -5.90 -8.28
CA LEU A 49 -7.05 -5.74 -7.51
C LEU A 49 -6.93 -6.28 -6.08
N GLU A 50 -6.36 -7.48 -5.91
CA GLU A 50 -6.14 -8.10 -4.59
C GLU A 50 -5.29 -7.23 -3.64
N VAL A 51 -4.32 -6.49 -4.19
CA VAL A 51 -3.49 -5.55 -3.43
C VAL A 51 -4.28 -4.31 -3.07
N VAL A 52 -5.12 -3.81 -3.98
CA VAL A 52 -5.99 -2.66 -3.74
C VAL A 52 -7.02 -2.98 -2.64
N ASP A 53 -7.66 -4.15 -2.72
CA ASP A 53 -8.61 -4.62 -1.70
C ASP A 53 -7.96 -4.69 -0.33
N LYS A 54 -6.75 -5.29 -0.25
CA LYS A 54 -5.98 -5.34 1.00
C LYS A 54 -5.65 -3.94 1.55
N ILE A 55 -5.28 -2.99 0.69
CA ILE A 55 -5.03 -1.60 1.09
C ILE A 55 -6.30 -0.96 1.65
N LYS A 56 -7.44 -1.14 0.97
CA LYS A 56 -8.74 -0.61 1.43
C LYS A 56 -9.10 -1.17 2.80
N ASP A 57 -9.02 -2.48 2.97
CA ASP A 57 -9.35 -3.15 4.22
C ASP A 57 -8.47 -2.69 5.38
N ASP A 58 -7.15 -2.55 5.15
CA ASP A 58 -6.22 -2.06 6.16
C ASP A 58 -6.50 -0.61 6.55
N LEU A 59 -6.79 0.26 5.56
CA LEU A 59 -7.17 1.64 5.81
C LEU A 59 -8.49 1.73 6.56
N LYS A 60 -9.48 0.92 6.17
CA LYS A 60 -10.78 0.83 6.83
C LYS A 60 -10.61 0.44 8.30
N ASN A 61 -9.87 -0.63 8.56
CA ASN A 61 -9.58 -1.09 9.93
C ASN A 61 -8.76 -0.08 10.74
N SER A 62 -7.90 0.70 10.08
CA SER A 62 -7.09 1.71 10.77
C SER A 62 -7.84 3.01 11.04
N LEU A 63 -8.87 3.36 10.28
CA LEU A 63 -9.55 4.66 10.38
C LEU A 63 -10.96 4.57 10.97
N LEU A 64 -11.66 3.44 10.78
CA LEU A 64 -13.04 3.26 11.26
C LEU A 64 -13.12 3.33 12.78
N GLY A 65 -14.10 4.08 13.30
CA GLY A 65 -14.33 4.20 14.74
C GLY A 65 -13.24 4.96 15.51
N LYS A 66 -12.22 5.51 14.84
CA LYS A 66 -11.25 6.39 15.49
C LYS A 66 -11.83 7.80 15.65
N THR A 67 -11.63 8.35 16.85
CA THR A 67 -11.82 9.77 17.12
C THR A 67 -10.48 10.47 16.97
N PHE A 68 -10.44 11.49 16.13
CA PHE A 68 -9.24 12.29 15.92
C PHE A 68 -9.32 13.55 16.78
N GLU A 69 -8.24 13.84 17.51
CA GLU A 69 -8.16 15.07 18.30
C GLU A 69 -8.16 16.30 17.37
N ARG A 70 -8.81 17.38 17.80
CA ARG A 70 -8.77 18.64 17.04
C ARG A 70 -7.32 19.13 16.94
N GLY A 71 -6.79 19.20 15.72
CA GLY A 71 -5.42 19.62 15.45
C GLY A 71 -4.45 18.47 15.16
N SER A 72 -4.89 17.21 15.20
CA SER A 72 -4.09 16.07 14.73
C SER A 72 -3.78 16.20 13.23
N ASP A 73 -2.59 15.75 12.84
CA ASP A 73 -2.21 15.66 11.42
C ASP A 73 -2.89 14.45 10.77
N LEU A 74 -4.12 14.66 10.31
CA LEU A 74 -4.92 13.64 9.62
C LEU A 74 -4.24 13.11 8.36
N GLU A 75 -3.44 13.94 7.68
CA GLU A 75 -2.74 13.52 6.47
C GLU A 75 -1.64 12.50 6.83
N GLU A 76 -0.86 12.76 7.88
CA GLU A 76 0.15 11.82 8.37
C GLU A 76 -0.47 10.54 8.94
N ILE A 77 -1.64 10.60 9.57
CA ILE A 77 -2.35 9.40 10.04
C ILE A 77 -2.71 8.48 8.87
N VAL A 78 -3.32 9.04 7.81
CA VAL A 78 -3.72 8.27 6.63
C VAL A 78 -2.47 7.74 5.89
N LYS A 79 -1.42 8.55 5.75
CA LYS A 79 -0.14 8.11 5.17
C LYS A 79 0.50 6.98 5.97
N SER A 80 0.48 7.05 7.30
CA SER A 80 1.03 6.01 8.17
C SER A 80 0.26 4.71 7.96
N ALA A 81 -1.07 4.77 7.99
CA ALA A 81 -1.91 3.59 7.78
C ALA A 81 -1.64 2.93 6.42
N LEU A 82 -1.51 3.72 5.34
CA LEU A 82 -1.15 3.20 4.03
C LEU A 82 0.28 2.62 4.01
N ARG A 83 1.24 3.29 4.65
CA ARG A 83 2.63 2.80 4.74
C ARG A 83 2.69 1.46 5.46
N ASP A 84 1.94 1.31 6.55
CA ASP A 84 1.91 0.08 7.34
C ASP A 84 1.24 -1.06 6.55
N SER A 85 0.14 -0.75 5.84
CA SER A 85 -0.49 -1.69 4.89
C SER A 85 0.51 -2.18 3.84
N LEU A 86 1.21 -1.27 3.16
CA LEU A 86 2.20 -1.62 2.15
C LEU A 86 3.34 -2.45 2.74
N LYS A 87 3.89 -2.06 3.90
CA LYS A 87 4.96 -2.82 4.57
C LYS A 87 4.55 -4.25 4.87
N SER A 88 3.30 -4.48 5.28
CA SER A 88 2.78 -5.82 5.59
C SER A 88 2.75 -6.76 4.39
N MET A 89 2.79 -6.22 3.17
CA MET A 89 2.74 -7.00 1.92
C MET A 89 4.12 -7.42 1.42
N PHE A 90 5.19 -6.78 1.91
CA PHE A 90 6.54 -7.13 1.52
C PHE A 90 7.14 -8.11 2.51
N ILE A 91 7.80 -9.14 1.99
CA ILE A 91 8.56 -10.11 2.77
C ILE A 91 10.02 -9.70 2.71
N ASP A 92 10.65 -9.53 3.88
CA ASP A 92 12.11 -9.45 3.95
C ASP A 92 12.67 -10.86 3.72
N ALA A 93 13.22 -11.06 2.53
CA ALA A 93 13.91 -12.30 2.16
C ALA A 93 15.41 -12.03 1.96
N ASP A 94 16.26 -12.61 2.80
CA ASP A 94 17.70 -12.59 2.61
C ASP A 94 18.16 -13.81 1.80
N LEU A 95 18.25 -13.62 0.48
CA LEU A 95 18.75 -14.64 -0.43
C LEU A 95 20.20 -15.04 -0.11
N VAL A 96 21.03 -14.10 0.36
CA VAL A 96 22.45 -14.36 0.65
C VAL A 96 22.59 -15.27 1.85
N GLU A 97 21.82 -15.02 2.92
CA GLU A 97 21.77 -15.91 4.08
C GLU A 97 21.23 -17.30 3.70
N THR A 98 20.18 -17.34 2.89
CA THR A 98 19.58 -18.59 2.39
C THR A 98 20.61 -19.45 1.64
N ILE A 99 21.45 -18.83 0.79
CA ILE A 99 22.52 -19.53 0.06
C ILE A 99 23.60 -20.06 1.02
N LYS A 100 23.98 -19.28 2.03
CA LYS A 100 25.03 -19.66 3.00
C LYS A 100 24.61 -20.87 3.84
N ALA A 101 23.34 -20.93 4.24
CA ALA A 101 22.79 -22.04 5.03
C ALA A 101 22.50 -23.30 4.20
N GLY A 102 22.39 -23.18 2.87
CA GLY A 102 22.03 -24.28 1.98
C GLY A 102 23.16 -25.26 1.67
N LYS A 103 22.78 -26.46 1.22
CA LYS A 103 23.72 -27.49 0.75
C LYS A 103 24.37 -27.07 -0.58
N ARG A 104 25.63 -27.46 -0.78
CA ARG A 104 26.40 -27.15 -1.99
C ARG A 104 26.37 -28.33 -2.99
N PRO A 105 26.24 -28.07 -4.30
CA PRO A 105 26.05 -26.75 -4.92
C PRO A 105 24.64 -26.21 -4.67
N PHE A 106 24.54 -24.90 -4.39
CA PHE A 106 23.25 -24.22 -4.30
C PHE A 106 22.81 -23.83 -5.71
N VAL A 107 21.74 -24.46 -6.21
CA VAL A 107 21.26 -24.28 -7.59
C VAL A 107 20.14 -23.26 -7.61
N ILE A 108 20.29 -22.20 -8.42
CA ILE A 108 19.29 -21.15 -8.62
C ILE A 108 18.74 -21.26 -10.04
N ALA A 109 17.41 -21.31 -10.19
CA ALA A 109 16.73 -21.31 -11.47
C ALA A 109 16.07 -19.95 -11.74
N PHE A 110 16.39 -19.34 -12.88
CA PHE A 110 15.77 -18.11 -13.33
C PHE A 110 14.64 -18.42 -14.31
N ILE A 111 13.41 -17.96 -13.99
CA ILE A 111 12.19 -18.24 -14.75
C ILE A 111 11.52 -16.91 -15.11
N GLY A 112 10.91 -16.82 -16.29
CA GLY A 112 10.20 -15.62 -16.76
C GLY A 112 10.03 -15.59 -18.28
N VAL A 113 9.14 -14.73 -18.77
CA VAL A 113 8.85 -14.60 -20.21
C VAL A 113 10.03 -13.98 -20.98
N ASN A 114 10.03 -14.08 -22.32
CA ASN A 114 11.07 -13.47 -23.14
C ASN A 114 11.09 -11.95 -22.98
N GLY A 115 12.28 -11.34 -22.95
CA GLY A 115 12.45 -9.89 -22.80
C GLY A 115 12.56 -9.37 -21.36
N THR A 116 12.43 -10.21 -20.32
CA THR A 116 12.53 -9.77 -18.90
C THR A 116 13.95 -9.72 -18.33
N GLY A 117 14.98 -9.86 -19.17
CA GLY A 117 16.37 -9.70 -18.75
C GLY A 117 17.03 -10.90 -18.06
N LYS A 118 16.43 -12.11 -18.10
CA LYS A 118 16.95 -13.33 -17.43
C LYS A 118 18.42 -13.69 -17.70
N THR A 119 18.94 -13.37 -18.88
CA THR A 119 20.34 -13.66 -19.26
C THR A 119 21.31 -12.56 -18.80
N THR A 120 20.80 -11.35 -18.58
CA THR A 120 21.59 -10.16 -18.21
C THR A 120 21.57 -9.87 -16.71
N THR A 121 20.49 -10.30 -16.04
CA THR A 121 20.32 -10.24 -14.57
C THR A 121 21.25 -11.24 -13.90
#